data_AF-A0A6L7CGK6-F1
#
_entry.id   AF-A0A6L7CGK6-F1
#
_cell.length_a   1.000
_cell.length_b   1.000
_cell.length_c   1.000
_cell.angle_alpha   90.00
_cell.angle_beta   90.00
_cell.angle_gamma   90.00
#
_symmetry.space_group_name_H-M   'P 1'
#
loop_
_entity.id
_entity.type
_entity.pdbx_description
1 polymer ?
#
loop_
_entity_poly.entity_id
_entity_poly.type
_entity_poly.pdbx_seq_one_letter_code
_entity_poly.pdbx_strand_id
1 'polypeptide(L)'
;QQQTQQVQQTQKTAAAERISEQGLYAMRDVQVARLALFHGDPEKAKELTNEASALLSDDSTEWAKFAKPGKKTNLNDDQYIVINASVGISESYVATPEKEAAIKIANEKMAKGDKKGAMEELRLAGVGVMENQYLMPLKQTRNALADAQKLLDKKQYYEANLALKGAEDGIIVDSEALFVN
;
A
#
# COMPACT_ATOMS: atom_id res chain seq x y z
N GLN A 1 27.07 -13.29 -24.81
CA GLN A 1 25.69 -12.86 -24.52
C GLN A 1 25.18 -13.65 -23.32
N GLN A 2 25.45 -13.20 -22.10
CA GLN A 2 24.95 -13.88 -20.88
C GLN A 2 25.03 -12.96 -19.64
N GLN A 3 24.83 -11.64 -19.81
CA GLN A 3 25.02 -10.66 -18.74
C GLN A 3 23.79 -9.77 -18.44
N THR A 4 22.58 -10.18 -18.84
CA THR A 4 21.40 -9.31 -18.72
C THR A 4 20.25 -9.88 -17.88
N GLN A 5 20.47 -10.90 -17.04
CA GLN A 5 19.39 -11.51 -16.23
C GLN A 5 19.57 -11.43 -14.70
N GLN A 6 20.39 -10.50 -14.19
CA GLN A 6 20.51 -10.29 -12.74
C GLN A 6 20.23 -8.85 -12.33
N VAL A 7 19.03 -8.34 -12.60
CA VAL A 7 18.50 -7.19 -11.83
C VAL A 7 16.96 -7.30 -11.76
N GLN A 8 16.45 -8.20 -10.92
CA GLN A 8 15.09 -8.10 -10.32
C GLN A 8 14.87 -9.26 -9.34
N GLN A 9 15.71 -9.35 -8.31
CA GLN A 9 15.28 -9.95 -7.06
C GLN A 9 15.07 -8.79 -6.09
N THR A 10 13.87 -8.22 -6.16
CA THR A 10 13.35 -7.41 -5.06
C THR A 10 13.39 -8.32 -3.83
N GLN A 11 14.31 -8.08 -2.91
CA GLN A 11 14.34 -8.77 -1.63
C GLN A 11 13.01 -8.49 -0.92
N LYS A 12 12.04 -9.40 -1.05
CA LYS A 12 10.79 -9.34 -0.29
C LYS A 12 11.17 -9.45 1.18
N THR A 13 11.09 -8.34 1.89
CA THR A 13 11.21 -8.30 3.34
C THR A 13 9.93 -8.87 3.97
N ALA A 14 9.97 -9.32 5.23
CA ALA A 14 8.76 -9.72 5.97
C ALA A 14 7.65 -8.64 6.03
N ALA A 15 7.96 -7.37 5.74
CA ALA A 15 7.00 -6.30 5.54
C ALA A 15 6.40 -6.32 4.11
N ALA A 16 7.21 -6.62 3.09
CA ALA A 16 6.74 -6.80 1.71
C ALA A 16 5.82 -8.03 1.53
N GLU A 17 5.95 -9.06 2.39
CA GLU A 17 5.06 -10.23 2.39
C GLU A 17 3.64 -9.92 2.91
N ARG A 18 3.45 -8.77 3.57
CA ARG A 18 2.16 -8.34 4.11
C ARG A 18 1.42 -7.34 3.22
N ILE A 19 1.99 -6.99 2.07
CA ILE A 19 1.40 -6.03 1.13
C ILE A 19 0.63 -6.80 0.05
N SER A 20 -0.66 -6.51 -0.09
CA SER A 20 -1.47 -6.99 -1.21
C SER A 20 -1.17 -6.17 -2.46
N GLU A 21 -0.31 -6.70 -3.33
CA GLU A 21 -0.08 -6.14 -4.68
C GLU A 21 -1.40 -6.06 -5.48
N GLN A 22 -2.28 -7.05 -5.32
CA GLN A 22 -3.60 -7.10 -5.95
C GLN A 22 -4.51 -5.94 -5.51
N GLY A 23 -4.58 -5.65 -4.21
CA GLY A 23 -5.31 -4.49 -3.70
C GLY A 23 -4.70 -3.16 -4.18
N LEU A 24 -3.37 -3.08 -4.29
CA LEU A 24 -2.70 -1.89 -4.86
C LEU A 24 -3.08 -1.65 -6.32
N TYR A 25 -3.06 -2.70 -7.14
CA TYR A 25 -3.42 -2.59 -8.56
C TYR A 25 -4.89 -2.19 -8.73
N ALA A 26 -5.81 -2.80 -7.97
CA ALA A 26 -7.22 -2.40 -8.00
C ALA A 26 -7.41 -0.91 -7.68
N MET A 27 -6.69 -0.37 -6.69
CA MET A 27 -6.78 1.06 -6.36
C MET A 27 -6.13 1.98 -7.41
N ARG A 28 -5.12 1.49 -8.15
CA ARG A 28 -4.59 2.21 -9.32
C ARG A 28 -5.60 2.23 -10.46
N ASP A 29 -6.28 1.12 -10.71
CA ASP A 29 -7.33 1.05 -11.73
C ASP A 29 -8.47 2.01 -11.39
N VAL A 30 -8.85 2.12 -10.11
CA VAL A 30 -9.81 3.14 -9.64
C VAL A 30 -9.34 4.55 -9.97
N GLN A 31 -8.09 4.88 -9.65
CA GLN A 31 -7.52 6.20 -9.92
C GLN A 31 -7.55 6.54 -11.42
N VAL A 32 -7.14 5.59 -12.27
CA VAL A 32 -7.11 5.77 -13.72
C VAL A 32 -8.53 5.79 -14.31
N ALA A 33 -9.47 5.02 -13.77
CA ALA A 33 -10.88 5.04 -14.19
C ALA A 33 -11.50 6.43 -13.97
N ARG A 34 -11.23 7.05 -12.81
CA ARG A 34 -11.68 8.42 -12.52
C ARG A 34 -11.10 9.42 -13.52
N LEU A 35 -9.81 9.29 -13.86
CA LEU A 35 -9.17 10.14 -14.86
C LEU A 35 -9.81 9.96 -16.26
N ALA A 36 -10.05 8.71 -16.68
CA ALA A 36 -10.67 8.38 -17.95
C ALA A 36 -12.06 9.01 -18.10
N LEU A 37 -12.88 9.04 -17.03
CA LEU A 37 -14.19 9.71 -17.03
C LEU A 37 -14.08 11.20 -17.37
N PHE A 38 -13.08 11.91 -16.81
CA PHE A 38 -12.88 13.34 -17.08
C PHE A 38 -12.17 13.62 -18.40
N HIS A 39 -11.50 12.63 -18.98
CA HIS A 39 -10.90 12.72 -20.32
C HIS A 39 -11.86 12.31 -21.45
N GLY A 40 -13.11 11.98 -21.13
CA GLY A 40 -14.12 11.61 -22.13
C GLY A 40 -13.99 10.19 -22.65
N ASP A 41 -13.34 9.29 -21.90
CA ASP A 41 -13.22 7.86 -22.21
C ASP A 41 -14.00 6.99 -21.20
N PRO A 42 -15.34 6.98 -21.28
CA PRO A 42 -16.18 6.23 -20.34
C PRO A 42 -16.06 4.72 -20.51
N GLU A 43 -15.70 4.24 -21.71
CA GLU A 43 -15.49 2.80 -21.95
C GLU A 43 -14.24 2.32 -21.23
N LYS A 44 -13.13 3.08 -21.30
CA LYS A 44 -11.93 2.75 -20.53
C LYS A 44 -12.18 2.82 -19.02
N ALA A 45 -12.95 3.80 -18.56
CA ALA A 45 -13.34 3.88 -17.15
C ALA A 45 -14.13 2.65 -16.69
N LYS A 46 -15.04 2.15 -17.53
CA LYS A 46 -15.82 0.94 -17.26
C LYS A 46 -14.94 -0.32 -17.24
N GLU A 47 -14.02 -0.46 -18.19
CA GLU A 47 -13.04 -1.55 -18.21
C GLU A 47 -12.23 -1.60 -16.91
N LEU A 48 -11.59 -0.48 -16.55
CA LEU A 48 -10.75 -0.39 -15.35
C LEU A 48 -11.55 -0.60 -14.05
N THR A 49 -12.78 -0.09 -13.98
CA THR A 49 -13.65 -0.32 -12.81
C THR A 49 -14.02 -1.81 -12.68
N ASN A 50 -14.23 -2.51 -13.79
CA ASN A 50 -14.50 -3.95 -13.81
C ASN A 50 -13.27 -4.76 -13.44
N GLU A 51 -12.08 -4.39 -13.93
CA GLU A 51 -10.81 -5.01 -13.57
C GLU A 51 -10.53 -4.87 -12.07
N ALA A 52 -10.70 -3.67 -11.51
CA ALA A 52 -10.60 -3.44 -10.06
C ALA A 52 -11.57 -4.31 -9.27
N SER A 53 -12.83 -4.40 -9.72
CA SER A 53 -13.88 -5.20 -9.06
C SER A 53 -13.55 -6.69 -9.10
N ALA A 54 -13.04 -7.19 -10.23
CA ALA A 54 -12.60 -8.58 -10.39
C ALA A 54 -11.39 -8.89 -9.51
N LEU A 55 -10.37 -8.02 -9.49
CA LEU A 55 -9.21 -8.16 -8.62
C LEU A 55 -9.64 -8.24 -7.14
N LEU A 56 -10.55 -7.37 -6.70
CA LEU A 56 -10.98 -7.41 -5.31
C LEU A 56 -11.91 -8.57 -4.98
N SER A 57 -12.62 -9.15 -5.95
CA SER A 57 -13.59 -10.23 -5.73
C SER A 57 -13.03 -11.63 -6.00
N ASP A 58 -11.74 -11.74 -6.29
CA ASP A 58 -11.06 -13.00 -6.52
C ASP A 58 -10.97 -13.83 -5.23
N ASP A 59 -11.75 -14.93 -5.19
CA ASP A 59 -11.80 -15.86 -4.07
C ASP A 59 -10.52 -16.70 -3.91
N SER A 60 -9.64 -16.73 -4.93
CA SER A 60 -8.33 -17.39 -4.81
C SER A 60 -7.34 -16.57 -3.97
N THR A 61 -7.63 -15.29 -3.75
CA THR A 61 -6.78 -14.42 -2.92
C THR A 61 -7.10 -14.60 -1.44
N GLU A 62 -6.08 -15.01 -0.67
CA GLU A 62 -6.18 -15.13 0.79
C GLU A 62 -6.03 -13.77 1.49
N TRP A 63 -7.05 -12.92 1.36
CA TRP A 63 -7.08 -11.54 1.88
C TRP A 63 -6.68 -11.40 3.36
N ALA A 64 -7.03 -12.40 4.18
CA ALA A 64 -6.68 -12.43 5.61
C ALA A 64 -5.16 -12.37 5.87
N LYS A 65 -4.31 -12.82 4.95
CA LYS A 65 -2.84 -12.73 5.08
C LYS A 65 -2.33 -11.30 5.05
N PHE A 66 -3.07 -10.41 4.41
CA PHE A 66 -2.74 -8.99 4.23
C PHE A 66 -3.53 -8.08 5.17
N ALA A 67 -4.37 -8.67 6.04
CA ALA A 67 -5.19 -7.92 6.97
C ALA A 67 -4.34 -7.28 8.07
N LYS A 68 -4.65 -6.02 8.41
CA LYS A 68 -4.10 -5.32 9.57
C LYS A 68 -4.93 -5.70 10.81
N PRO A 69 -4.40 -6.54 11.73
CA PRO A 69 -5.15 -6.95 12.91
C PRO A 69 -5.38 -5.76 13.85
N GLY A 70 -6.48 -5.82 14.62
CA GLY A 70 -6.77 -4.83 15.68
C GLY A 70 -7.25 -3.46 15.19
N LYS A 71 -7.32 -3.22 13.87
CA LYS A 71 -7.87 -1.98 13.31
C LYS A 71 -9.37 -2.13 13.09
N LYS A 72 -10.17 -1.30 13.76
CA LYS A 72 -11.64 -1.27 13.60
C LYS A 72 -12.02 -0.61 12.28
N THR A 73 -13.00 -1.19 11.60
CA THR A 73 -13.58 -0.71 10.34
C THR A 73 -14.96 -0.07 10.56
N ASN A 74 -15.44 0.69 9.57
CA ASN A 74 -16.75 1.33 9.61
C ASN A 74 -17.91 0.34 9.39
N LEU A 75 -17.69 -0.69 8.57
CA LEU A 75 -18.65 -1.74 8.29
C LEU A 75 -18.38 -2.95 9.18
N ASN A 76 -19.44 -3.58 9.69
CA ASN A 76 -19.31 -4.86 10.35
C ASN A 76 -18.74 -5.91 9.39
N ASP A 77 -17.86 -6.76 9.92
CA ASP A 77 -17.15 -7.84 9.22
C ASP A 77 -16.26 -7.35 8.06
N ASP A 78 -15.82 -6.09 8.11
CA ASP A 78 -14.81 -5.57 7.18
C ASP A 78 -13.41 -5.62 7.81
N GLN A 79 -12.40 -5.71 6.96
CA GLN A 79 -10.99 -5.77 7.34
C GLN A 79 -10.18 -4.75 6.54
N TYR A 80 -9.27 -4.08 7.22
CA TYR A 80 -8.27 -3.26 6.57
C TYR A 80 -7.18 -4.14 5.98
N ILE A 81 -6.95 -4.03 4.69
CA ILE A 81 -5.90 -4.73 3.94
C ILE A 81 -4.74 -3.78 3.72
N VAL A 82 -3.53 -4.20 4.07
CA VAL A 82 -2.32 -3.44 3.74
C VAL A 82 -2.07 -3.57 2.24
N ILE A 83 -2.22 -2.48 1.50
CA ILE A 83 -2.04 -2.45 0.03
C ILE A 83 -0.76 -1.74 -0.39
N ASN A 84 -0.11 -0.98 0.50
CA ASN A 84 1.18 -0.36 0.21
C ASN A 84 1.91 -0.05 1.52
N ALA A 85 3.22 0.16 1.44
CA ALA A 85 4.01 0.67 2.55
C ALA A 85 5.12 1.62 2.08
N SER A 86 5.47 2.59 2.93
CA SER A 86 6.62 3.48 2.72
C SER A 86 7.39 3.69 4.01
N VAL A 87 8.64 4.14 3.90
CA VAL A 87 9.49 4.45 5.06
C VAL A 87 9.52 5.96 5.29
N GLY A 88 9.19 6.38 6.50
CA GLY A 88 9.43 7.74 6.99
C GLY A 88 10.72 7.79 7.79
N ILE A 89 11.62 8.72 7.45
CA ILE A 89 12.88 8.94 8.17
C ILE A 89 12.84 10.34 8.79
N SER A 90 13.24 10.43 10.06
CA SER A 90 13.38 11.69 10.77
C SER A 90 14.76 11.77 11.41
N GLU A 91 15.53 12.79 11.05
CA GLU A 91 16.87 13.05 11.57
C GLU A 91 17.23 14.54 11.45
N SER A 92 18.34 14.94 12.06
CA SER A 92 18.83 16.32 12.01
C SER A 92 19.58 16.69 10.73
N TYR A 93 19.97 15.70 9.90
CA TYR A 93 20.89 15.86 8.75
C TYR A 93 22.26 16.48 9.07
N VAL A 94 22.61 16.63 10.35
CA VAL A 94 23.95 17.03 10.79
C VAL A 94 24.82 15.78 10.90
N ALA A 95 25.96 15.79 10.23
CA ALA A 95 26.96 14.72 10.32
C ALA A 95 27.80 14.88 11.59
N THR A 96 27.98 13.78 12.32
CA THR A 96 28.95 13.68 13.42
C THR A 96 29.66 12.33 13.34
N PRO A 97 30.90 12.21 13.87
CA PRO A 97 31.62 10.93 13.87
C PRO A 97 30.82 9.80 14.53
N GLU A 98 30.07 10.10 15.58
CA GLU A 98 29.21 9.13 16.28
C GLU A 98 28.08 8.62 15.38
N LYS A 99 27.43 9.53 14.64
CA LYS A 99 26.33 9.19 13.73
C LYS A 99 26.84 8.40 12.52
N GLU A 100 27.97 8.77 11.95
CA GLU A 100 28.60 8.01 10.85
C GLU A 100 28.97 6.59 11.28
N ALA A 101 29.54 6.44 12.49
CA ALA A 101 29.86 5.13 13.05
C ALA A 101 28.59 4.28 13.25
N ALA A 102 27.52 4.86 13.81
CA ALA A 102 26.25 4.16 14.01
C ALA A 102 25.59 3.75 12.70
N ILE A 103 25.58 4.62 11.68
CA ILE A 103 25.08 4.28 10.33
C ILE A 103 25.88 3.13 9.72
N LYS A 104 27.20 3.12 9.89
CA LYS A 104 28.04 2.02 9.42
C LYS A 104 27.67 0.70 10.09
N ILE A 105 27.50 0.69 11.41
CA ILE A 105 27.09 -0.51 12.16
C ILE A 105 25.68 -0.96 11.74
N ALA A 106 24.74 -0.02 11.59
CA ALA A 106 23.39 -0.30 11.11
C ALA A 106 23.42 -0.97 9.72
N ASN A 107 24.24 -0.49 8.78
CA ASN A 107 24.42 -1.10 7.48
C ASN A 107 24.96 -2.53 7.56
N GLU A 108 25.96 -2.77 8.42
CA GLU A 108 26.50 -4.12 8.65
C GLU A 108 25.45 -5.07 9.23
N LYS A 109 24.60 -4.59 10.14
CA LYS A 109 23.48 -5.36 10.70
C LYS A 109 22.41 -5.64 9.65
N MET A 110 22.03 -4.66 8.83
CA MET A 110 21.09 -4.85 7.72
C MET A 110 21.59 -5.88 6.72
N ALA A 111 22.87 -5.84 6.35
CA ALA A 111 23.48 -6.81 5.44
C ALA A 111 23.43 -8.25 5.97
N LYS A 112 23.40 -8.42 7.30
CA LYS A 112 23.27 -9.71 7.98
C LYS A 112 21.81 -10.11 8.24
N GLY A 113 20.84 -9.29 7.85
CA GLY A 113 19.41 -9.51 8.12
C GLY A 113 18.95 -9.11 9.52
N ASP A 114 19.82 -8.54 10.36
CA ASP A 114 19.51 -8.04 11.70
C ASP A 114 18.81 -6.66 11.61
N LYS A 115 17.56 -6.68 11.15
CA LYS A 115 16.77 -5.45 10.95
C LYS A 115 16.45 -4.75 12.28
N LYS A 116 16.17 -5.52 13.33
CA LYS A 116 15.87 -4.98 14.67
C LYS A 116 17.10 -4.28 15.25
N GLY A 117 18.26 -4.95 15.21
CA GLY A 117 19.50 -4.34 15.66
C GLY A 117 19.87 -3.11 14.83
N ALA A 118 19.68 -3.14 13.52
CA ALA A 118 19.95 -1.97 12.67
C ALA A 118 19.07 -0.76 13.04
N MET A 119 17.77 -0.97 13.27
CA MET A 119 16.87 0.12 13.67
C MET A 119 17.23 0.67 15.06
N GLU A 120 17.68 -0.18 15.98
CA GLU A 120 18.14 0.24 17.30
C GLU A 120 19.40 1.14 17.21
N GLU A 121 20.38 0.78 16.38
CA GLU A 121 21.56 1.62 16.14
C GLU A 121 21.19 2.98 15.55
N LEU A 122 20.29 2.99 14.56
CA LEU A 122 19.79 4.24 13.97
C LEU A 122 19.06 5.10 15.00
N ARG A 123 18.22 4.50 15.84
CA ARG A 123 17.49 5.20 16.90
C ARG A 123 18.45 5.84 17.91
N LEU A 124 19.49 5.11 18.33
CA LEU A 124 20.53 5.62 19.24
C LEU A 124 21.31 6.78 18.62
N ALA A 125 21.46 6.80 17.29
CA ALA A 125 22.06 7.89 16.53
C ALA A 125 21.12 9.07 16.25
N GLY A 126 19.91 9.08 16.82
CA GLY A 126 18.93 10.13 16.60
C GLY A 126 18.25 10.07 15.23
N VAL A 127 18.25 8.91 14.57
CA VAL A 127 17.52 8.65 13.32
C VAL A 127 16.27 7.83 13.65
N GLY A 128 15.11 8.49 13.59
CA GLY A 128 13.81 7.84 13.70
C GLY A 128 13.38 7.21 12.38
N VAL A 129 12.94 5.95 12.42
CA VAL A 129 12.46 5.22 11.24
C VAL A 129 11.04 4.69 11.50
N MET A 130 10.11 5.08 10.63
CA MET A 130 8.70 4.73 10.68
C MET A 130 8.30 3.96 9.42
N GLU A 131 7.39 3.00 9.55
CA GLU A 131 6.68 2.38 8.43
C GLU A 131 5.29 3.02 8.32
N ASN A 132 4.98 3.58 7.16
CA ASN A 132 3.64 4.08 6.83
C ASN A 132 2.94 3.03 5.97
N GLN A 133 1.87 2.44 6.49
CA GLN A 133 1.06 1.45 5.81
C GLN A 133 -0.21 2.10 5.25
N TYR A 134 -0.52 1.79 3.99
CA TYR A 134 -1.75 2.22 3.33
C TYR A 134 -2.78 1.11 3.42
N LEU A 135 -3.89 1.39 4.07
CA LEU A 135 -4.88 0.40 4.46
C LEU A 135 -6.19 0.61 3.70
N MET A 136 -6.62 -0.42 2.97
CA MET A 136 -7.87 -0.44 2.21
C MET A 136 -8.96 -1.23 2.94
N PRO A 137 -10.14 -0.65 3.20
CA PRO A 137 -11.27 -1.37 3.80
C PRO A 137 -11.95 -2.25 2.74
N LEU A 138 -11.65 -3.55 2.74
CA LEU A 138 -11.94 -4.46 1.62
C LEU A 138 -13.42 -4.48 1.21
N LYS A 139 -14.33 -4.66 2.17
CA LYS A 139 -15.77 -4.75 1.92
C LYS A 139 -16.34 -3.40 1.50
N GLN A 140 -15.93 -2.32 2.17
CA GLN A 140 -16.34 -0.97 1.78
C GLN A 140 -15.90 -0.63 0.34
N THR A 141 -14.66 -0.95 -0.03
CA THR A 141 -14.14 -0.72 -1.38
C THR A 141 -14.90 -1.56 -2.42
N ARG A 142 -15.16 -2.85 -2.15
CA ARG A 142 -15.98 -3.71 -3.03
C ARG A 142 -17.38 -3.12 -3.25
N ASN A 143 -18.03 -2.62 -2.20
CA ASN A 143 -19.35 -1.99 -2.32
C ASN A 143 -19.32 -0.72 -3.19
N ALA A 144 -18.31 0.13 -2.99
CA ALA A 144 -18.14 1.35 -3.78
C ALA A 144 -17.90 1.04 -5.27
N LEU A 145 -17.12 0.01 -5.60
CA LEU A 145 -16.92 -0.46 -6.97
C LEU A 145 -18.23 -0.99 -7.58
N ALA A 146 -18.96 -1.82 -6.84
CA ALA A 146 -20.24 -2.35 -7.31
C ALA A 146 -21.26 -1.23 -7.62
N ASP A 147 -21.27 -0.17 -6.82
CA ASP A 147 -22.13 0.98 -7.07
C ASP A 147 -21.64 1.83 -8.24
N ALA A 148 -20.32 2.03 -8.39
CA ALA A 148 -19.74 2.68 -9.55
C ALA A 148 -20.08 1.93 -10.86
N GLN A 149 -19.96 0.60 -10.88
CA GLN A 149 -20.32 -0.23 -12.04
C GLN A 149 -21.78 0.02 -12.48
N LYS A 150 -22.74 0.00 -11.53
CA LYS A 150 -24.15 0.27 -11.81
C LYS A 150 -24.38 1.69 -12.36
N LEU A 151 -23.64 2.68 -11.86
CA LEU A 151 -23.74 4.07 -12.31
C LEU A 151 -23.16 4.26 -13.72
N LEU A 152 -22.04 3.60 -14.02
CA LEU A 152 -21.43 3.58 -15.36
C LEU A 152 -22.38 2.95 -16.39
N ASP A 153 -23.06 1.86 -16.05
CA ASP A 153 -24.07 1.24 -16.92
C ASP A 153 -25.24 2.18 -17.24
N LYS A 154 -25.57 3.08 -16.30
CA LYS A 154 -26.59 4.13 -16.47
C LYS A 154 -26.05 5.41 -17.11
N LYS A 155 -24.77 5.44 -17.50
CA LYS A 155 -24.07 6.62 -18.02
C LYS A 155 -24.03 7.81 -17.04
N GLN A 156 -24.19 7.54 -15.75
CA GLN A 156 -24.09 8.51 -14.67
C GLN A 156 -22.62 8.69 -14.26
N TYR A 157 -21.84 9.30 -15.17
CA TYR A 157 -20.38 9.33 -15.07
C TYR A 157 -19.86 10.14 -13.88
N TYR A 158 -20.52 11.25 -13.55
CA TYR A 158 -20.09 12.07 -12.42
C TYR A 158 -20.33 11.37 -11.08
N GLU A 159 -21.48 10.74 -10.93
CA GLU A 159 -21.86 9.96 -9.76
C GLU A 159 -20.99 8.71 -9.62
N ALA A 160 -20.68 8.03 -10.74
CA ALA A 160 -19.72 6.93 -10.75
C ALA A 160 -18.35 7.39 -10.25
N ASN A 161 -17.86 8.54 -10.72
CA ASN A 161 -16.63 9.13 -10.20
C ASN A 161 -16.69 9.40 -8.69
N LEU A 162 -17.84 9.85 -8.14
CA LEU A 162 -17.97 10.08 -6.69
C LEU A 162 -17.96 8.76 -5.91
N ALA A 163 -18.56 7.69 -6.43
CA ALA A 163 -18.47 6.36 -5.83
C ALA A 163 -17.02 5.85 -5.83
N LEU A 164 -16.30 5.97 -6.96
CA LEU A 164 -14.88 5.64 -7.06
C LEU A 164 -14.01 6.50 -6.13
N LYS A 165 -14.31 7.80 -6.00
CA LYS A 165 -13.65 8.67 -5.04
C LYS A 165 -13.88 8.20 -3.60
N GLY A 166 -15.10 7.74 -3.28
CA GLY A 166 -15.41 7.16 -1.97
C GLY A 166 -14.58 5.91 -1.65
N ALA A 167 -14.19 5.12 -2.67
CA ALA A 167 -13.25 4.02 -2.50
C ALA A 167 -11.83 4.53 -2.16
N GLU A 168 -11.36 5.58 -2.82
CA GLU A 168 -10.06 6.20 -2.52
C GLU A 168 -10.03 6.89 -1.15
N ASP A 169 -11.10 7.61 -0.79
CA ASP A 169 -11.25 8.29 0.51
C ASP A 169 -11.32 7.27 1.67
N GLY A 170 -11.66 6.02 1.37
CA GLY A 170 -11.63 4.92 2.34
C GLY A 170 -10.21 4.46 2.71
N ILE A 171 -9.20 4.79 1.91
CA ILE A 171 -7.81 4.43 2.19
C ILE A 171 -7.28 5.29 3.34
N ILE A 172 -6.77 4.64 4.38
CA ILE A 172 -6.14 5.34 5.52
C ILE A 172 -4.65 5.05 5.57
N VAL A 173 -3.89 5.95 6.18
CA VAL A 173 -2.47 5.74 6.47
C VAL A 173 -2.31 5.44 7.96
N ASP A 174 -1.58 4.38 8.28
CA ASP A 174 -1.24 3.96 9.63
C ASP A 174 0.29 3.96 9.77
N SER A 175 0.83 4.74 10.71
CA SER A 175 2.27 4.87 10.89
C SER A 175 2.72 4.15 12.17
N GLU A 176 3.67 3.23 12.04
CA GLU A 176 4.24 2.47 13.15
C GLU A 176 5.76 2.62 13.18
N ALA A 177 6.35 2.70 14.37
CA ALA A 177 7.80 2.65 14.49
C ALA A 177 8.31 1.25 14.12
N LEU A 178 9.37 1.18 13.31
CA LEU A 178 9.84 -0.08 12.75
C LEU A 178 10.67 -0.86 13.79
N PHE A 179 10.28 -2.11 14.09
CA PHE A 179 11.00 -3.06 14.97
C PHE A 179 11.24 -2.63 16.43
N VAL A 180 10.41 -1.76 17.00
CA VAL A 180 10.54 -1.30 18.40
C VAL A 180 10.07 -2.29 19.49
N ASN A 181 9.59 -3.48 19.13
CA ASN A 181 9.16 -4.53 20.08
C ASN A 181 9.99 -5.81 19.95
#